data_AF-A0A524LYN2-F1
#
_entry.id   AF-A0A524LYN2-F1
#
_cell.length_a   1.000
_cell.length_b   1.000
_cell.length_c   1.000
_cell.angle_alpha   90.00
_cell.angle_beta   90.00
_cell.angle_gamma   90.00
#
_symmetry.space_group_name_H-M   'P 1'
#
loop_
_entity.id
_entity.type
_entity.pdbx_description
1 polymer ?
#
loop_
_entity_poly.entity_id
_entity_poly.type
_entity_poly.pdbx_seq_one_letter_code
_entity_poly.pdbx_strand_id
1 'polypeptide(L)'
;MVFLVLSPDEDPDVYKDALPEIATQMFLNAEGDEYKKMVPKLYKQIARYTQMTAEQRQASILNDPVRRTIVQTLMRNGTVQSTELEQMIFEEVGKKIDVDLVLRPLVKMGIIATGWVEGLSSEVIYLTRALFILRKIHHDTVRAVRKGSLPNEVAEQFLQASRRYHRDYLARLRKDLFDTIWTEAEELATHILDFEAYDIIQVLRTGPKEVEQLKIDANMDEDKLRKQLTKLEKANIVMRINDEEGRQYLMLKCDTEVTTVYPEWLIQRTVDLYNDEELVSRQAIHYLEVLKRSHPSQVAALAKESE
;
A
#
# COMPACT_ATOMS: atom_id res chain seq x y z
N MET A 1 23.97 -16.73 3.71
CA MET A 1 23.80 -16.31 2.30
C MET A 1 22.62 -17.09 1.72
N VAL A 2 21.69 -16.42 1.05
CA VAL A 2 20.49 -17.03 0.46
C VAL A 2 20.61 -16.96 -1.05
N PHE A 3 20.42 -18.08 -1.74
CA PHE A 3 20.42 -18.16 -3.19
C PHE A 3 19.07 -18.68 -3.69
N LEU A 4 18.57 -18.06 -4.75
CA LEU A 4 17.48 -18.60 -5.56
C LEU A 4 18.10 -19.27 -6.78
N VAL A 5 17.89 -20.59 -6.92
CA VAL A 5 18.32 -21.34 -8.11
C VAL A 5 17.19 -21.26 -9.13
N LEU A 6 17.50 -20.71 -10.29
CA LEU A 6 16.57 -20.47 -11.38
C LEU A 6 16.79 -21.47 -12.51
N SER A 7 15.74 -21.76 -13.26
CA SER A 7 15.82 -22.48 -14.54
C SER A 7 16.45 -21.57 -15.61
N PRO A 8 17.08 -22.12 -16.66
CA PRO A 8 17.76 -21.33 -17.69
C PRO A 8 16.86 -20.32 -18.44
N ASP A 9 15.55 -20.54 -18.41
CA ASP A 9 14.51 -19.74 -19.05
C ASP A 9 13.92 -18.66 -18.13
N GLU A 10 14.26 -18.65 -16.85
CA GLU A 10 13.78 -17.66 -15.89
C GLU A 10 14.65 -16.41 -15.88
N ASP A 11 14.02 -15.23 -15.93
CA ASP A 11 14.70 -13.95 -15.85
C ASP A 11 15.06 -13.62 -14.37
N PRO A 12 16.35 -13.56 -14.01
CA PRO A 12 16.78 -13.24 -12.64
C PRO A 12 16.35 -11.85 -12.18
N ASP A 13 16.10 -10.92 -13.11
CA ASP A 13 15.80 -9.54 -12.77
C ASP A 13 14.45 -9.39 -12.07
N VAL A 14 13.50 -10.27 -12.38
CA VAL A 14 12.16 -10.28 -11.77
C VAL A 14 12.22 -10.61 -10.26
N TYR A 15 13.27 -11.30 -9.83
CA TYR A 15 13.45 -11.72 -8.44
C TYR A 15 14.32 -10.79 -7.59
N LYS A 16 14.96 -9.77 -8.20
CA LYS A 16 15.92 -8.87 -7.54
C LYS A 16 15.34 -8.17 -6.30
N ASP A 17 14.04 -7.92 -6.29
CA ASP A 17 13.36 -7.24 -5.18
C ASP A 17 12.76 -8.19 -4.15
N ALA A 18 12.26 -9.35 -4.60
CA ALA A 18 11.64 -10.35 -3.73
C ALA A 18 12.69 -11.06 -2.85
N LEU A 19 13.87 -11.34 -3.42
CA LEU A 19 14.87 -12.16 -2.76
C LEU A 19 15.47 -11.49 -1.50
N PRO A 20 15.84 -10.20 -1.50
CA PRO A 20 16.30 -9.51 -0.28
C PRO A 20 15.24 -9.47 0.82
N GLU A 21 13.97 -9.24 0.45
CA GLU A 21 12.85 -9.22 1.39
C GLU A 21 12.66 -10.58 2.07
N ILE A 22 12.70 -11.66 1.29
CA ILE A 22 12.54 -13.01 1.80
C ILE A 22 13.76 -13.45 2.60
N ALA A 23 14.96 -13.11 2.15
CA ALA A 23 16.18 -13.34 2.90
C ALA A 23 16.11 -12.67 4.28
N THR A 24 15.57 -11.46 4.37
CA THR A 24 15.36 -10.75 5.63
C THR A 24 14.46 -11.56 6.57
N GLN A 25 13.30 -12.04 6.10
CA GLN A 25 12.41 -12.86 6.92
C GLN A 25 13.07 -14.17 7.39
N MET A 26 13.93 -14.79 6.56
CA MET A 26 14.71 -15.96 6.97
C MET A 26 15.72 -15.62 8.06
N PHE A 27 16.45 -14.50 7.93
CA PHE A 27 17.46 -14.10 8.91
C PHE A 27 16.85 -13.72 10.26
N LEU A 28 15.68 -13.08 10.28
CA LEU A 28 14.97 -12.76 11.53
C LEU A 28 14.58 -14.01 12.34
N ASN A 29 14.34 -15.12 11.63
CA ASN A 29 13.93 -16.40 12.19
C ASN A 29 15.05 -17.45 12.11
N ALA A 30 16.32 -17.02 11.98
CA ALA A 30 17.46 -17.91 11.87
C ALA A 30 17.76 -18.65 13.18
N GLU A 31 17.50 -18.01 14.32
CA GLU A 31 17.66 -18.62 15.64
C GLU A 31 16.74 -19.83 15.80
N GLY A 32 17.29 -20.95 16.26
CA GLY A 32 16.52 -22.17 16.48
C GLY A 32 16.00 -22.85 15.20
N ASP A 33 16.53 -22.48 14.03
CA ASP A 33 16.10 -23.04 12.73
C ASP A 33 14.61 -22.82 12.38
N GLU A 34 13.94 -21.84 13.02
CA GLU A 34 12.52 -21.59 12.80
C GLU A 34 12.19 -21.21 11.35
N TYR A 35 13.12 -20.53 10.67
CA TYR A 35 13.04 -20.21 9.25
C TYR A 35 12.79 -21.45 8.38
N LYS A 36 13.28 -22.64 8.75
CA LYS A 36 13.10 -23.88 7.95
C LYS A 36 11.62 -24.20 7.74
N LYS A 37 10.79 -23.93 8.75
CA LYS A 37 9.33 -24.11 8.68
C LYS A 37 8.68 -23.06 7.76
N MET A 38 9.32 -21.90 7.60
CA MET A 38 8.84 -20.80 6.78
C MET A 38 9.24 -20.93 5.31
N VAL A 39 10.31 -21.66 4.97
CA VAL A 39 10.83 -21.80 3.60
C VAL A 39 9.74 -22.09 2.55
N PRO A 40 8.79 -23.04 2.75
CA PRO A 40 7.74 -23.29 1.76
C PRO A 40 6.81 -22.07 1.55
N LYS A 41 6.52 -21.33 2.61
CA LYS A 41 5.69 -20.11 2.56
C LYS A 41 6.45 -18.97 1.88
N LEU A 42 7.71 -18.79 2.25
CA LEU A 42 8.61 -17.77 1.72
C LEU A 42 8.88 -17.97 0.22
N TYR A 43 9.12 -19.21 -0.21
CA TYR A 43 9.30 -19.54 -1.62
C TYR A 43 8.03 -19.24 -2.44
N LYS A 44 6.84 -19.56 -1.91
CA LYS A 44 5.57 -19.16 -2.53
C LYS A 44 5.42 -17.64 -2.61
N GLN A 45 5.92 -16.89 -1.62
CA GLN A 45 5.91 -15.44 -1.66
C GLN A 45 6.85 -14.87 -2.74
N ILE A 46 8.02 -15.47 -2.97
CA ILE A 46 8.92 -15.10 -4.08
C ILE A 46 8.18 -15.22 -5.42
N ALA A 47 7.59 -16.40 -5.68
CA ALA A 47 6.86 -16.66 -6.92
C ALA A 47 5.62 -15.75 -7.09
N ARG A 48 5.04 -15.29 -5.98
CA ARG A 48 3.94 -14.33 -5.99
C ARG A 48 4.44 -12.91 -6.25
N TYR A 49 5.56 -12.51 -5.66
CA TYR A 49 6.09 -11.15 -5.79
C TYR A 49 6.38 -10.79 -7.25
N THR A 50 6.89 -11.74 -8.03
CA THR A 50 7.14 -11.55 -9.47
C THR A 50 5.88 -11.30 -10.28
N GLN A 51 4.72 -11.70 -9.76
CA GLN A 51 3.41 -11.51 -10.37
C GLN A 51 2.68 -10.27 -9.83
N MET A 52 3.22 -9.60 -8.80
CA MET A 52 2.59 -8.42 -8.20
C MET A 52 2.60 -7.23 -9.15
N THR A 53 1.45 -6.58 -9.26
CA THR A 53 1.34 -5.27 -9.88
C THR A 53 2.08 -4.19 -9.05
N ALA A 54 2.32 -3.02 -9.65
CA ALA A 54 2.94 -1.90 -8.93
C ALA A 54 2.12 -1.48 -7.69
N GLU A 55 0.78 -1.50 -7.78
CA GLU A 55 -0.13 -1.22 -6.68
C GLU A 55 0.03 -2.24 -5.54
N GLN A 56 0.10 -3.54 -5.86
CA GLN A 56 0.33 -4.58 -4.88
C GLN A 56 1.69 -4.47 -4.19
N ARG A 57 2.75 -4.13 -4.94
CA ARG A 57 4.08 -3.87 -4.35
C ARG A 57 4.05 -2.69 -3.38
N GLN A 58 3.32 -1.62 -3.70
CA GLN A 58 3.17 -0.51 -2.77
C GLN A 58 2.32 -0.90 -1.54
N ALA A 59 1.25 -1.68 -1.72
CA ALA A 59 0.45 -2.19 -0.61
C ALA A 59 1.26 -3.08 0.34
N SER A 60 2.26 -3.82 -0.17
CA SER A 60 3.11 -4.69 0.68
C SER A 60 3.94 -3.90 1.69
N ILE A 61 4.30 -2.65 1.39
CA ILE A 61 4.98 -1.76 2.35
C ILE A 61 4.10 -1.50 3.57
N LEU A 62 2.80 -1.30 3.37
CA LEU A 62 1.87 -0.99 4.46
C LEU A 62 1.31 -2.25 5.13
N ASN A 63 1.47 -3.42 4.53
CA ASN A 63 1.16 -4.69 5.18
C ASN A 63 2.24 -5.13 6.17
N ASP A 64 3.50 -4.81 5.90
CA ASP A 64 4.61 -5.07 6.82
C ASP A 64 4.54 -4.12 8.03
N PRO A 65 4.48 -4.64 9.27
CA PRO A 65 4.29 -3.81 10.47
C PRO A 65 5.46 -2.86 10.70
N VAL A 66 6.70 -3.31 10.47
CA VAL A 66 7.89 -2.49 10.65
C VAL A 66 7.88 -1.33 9.66
N ARG A 67 7.74 -1.61 8.35
CA ARG A 67 7.71 -0.56 7.34
C ARG A 67 6.52 0.37 7.53
N ARG A 68 5.36 -0.14 7.92
CA ARG A 68 4.18 0.68 8.24
C ARG A 68 4.49 1.65 9.39
N THR A 69 5.11 1.19 10.48
CA THR A 69 5.54 2.05 11.59
C THR A 69 6.54 3.11 11.13
N ILE A 70 7.49 2.76 10.26
CA ILE A 70 8.45 3.73 9.70
C ILE A 70 7.73 4.82 8.90
N VAL A 71 6.81 4.43 8.00
CA VAL A 71 6.03 5.40 7.20
C VAL A 71 5.14 6.26 8.11
N GLN A 72 4.54 5.68 9.16
CA GLN A 72 3.76 6.42 10.16
C GLN A 72 4.58 7.50 10.86
N THR A 73 5.77 7.16 11.35
CA THR A 73 6.68 8.09 12.02
C THR A 73 7.11 9.20 11.06
N LEU A 74 7.52 8.83 9.85
CA LEU A 74 7.92 9.78 8.82
C LEU A 74 6.76 10.68 8.36
N MET A 75 5.51 10.22 8.34
CA MET A 75 4.36 11.05 8.01
C MET A 75 3.98 12.06 9.11
N ARG A 76 4.43 11.83 10.35
CA ARG A 76 4.25 12.76 11.48
C ARG A 76 5.38 13.77 11.59
N ASN A 77 6.62 13.32 11.40
CA ASN A 77 7.82 14.11 11.72
C ASN A 77 8.58 14.56 10.47
N GLY A 78 8.33 13.92 9.33
CA GLY A 78 9.02 14.14 8.06
C GLY A 78 10.42 13.55 7.97
N THR A 79 11.15 13.51 9.09
CA THR A 79 12.49 12.95 9.15
C THR A 79 12.70 12.07 10.38
N VAL A 80 13.65 11.16 10.30
CA VAL A 80 14.14 10.35 11.43
C VAL A 80 15.61 10.00 11.23
N GLN A 81 16.40 9.95 12.30
CA GLN A 81 17.79 9.49 12.23
C GLN A 81 17.87 7.97 12.13
N SER A 82 18.89 7.44 11.46
CA SER A 82 19.04 5.99 11.28
C SER A 82 19.18 5.25 12.62
N THR A 83 19.83 5.86 13.62
CA THR A 83 19.95 5.29 14.97
C THR A 83 18.62 5.21 15.72
N GLU A 84 17.74 6.21 15.55
CA GLU A 84 16.39 6.18 16.12
C GLU A 84 15.53 5.12 15.43
N LEU A 85 15.73 4.95 14.11
CA LEU A 85 15.08 3.93 13.32
C LEU A 85 15.50 2.52 13.72
N GLU A 86 16.80 2.29 13.97
CA GLU A 86 17.31 1.03 14.54
C GLU A 86 16.61 0.67 15.84
N GLN A 87 16.42 1.66 16.72
CA GLN A 87 15.73 1.46 17.99
C GLN A 87 14.25 1.12 17.79
N MET A 88 13.52 1.85 16.94
CA MET A 88 12.11 1.55 16.64
C MET A 88 11.94 0.13 16.06
N ILE A 89 12.83 -0.28 15.16
CA ILE A 89 12.80 -1.63 14.57
C ILE A 89 13.06 -2.69 15.65
N PHE A 90 14.02 -2.43 16.54
CA PHE A 90 14.32 -3.32 17.66
C PHE A 90 13.14 -3.45 18.63
N GLU A 91 12.43 -2.35 18.92
CA GLU A 91 11.23 -2.35 19.78
C GLU A 91 10.08 -3.16 19.14
N GLU A 92 9.89 -3.06 17.83
CA GLU A 92 8.84 -3.77 17.10
C GLU A 92 9.13 -5.28 16.94
N VAL A 93 10.39 -5.65 16.68
CA VAL A 93 10.75 -7.05 16.31
C VAL A 93 11.51 -7.79 17.41
N GLY A 94 12.02 -7.09 18.42
CA GLY A 94 12.82 -7.66 19.51
C GLY A 94 14.23 -8.10 19.09
N LYS A 95 14.66 -7.79 17.86
CA LYS A 95 15.96 -8.20 17.30
C LYS A 95 16.59 -7.06 16.51
N LYS A 96 17.92 -6.99 16.51
CA LYS A 96 18.66 -6.05 15.66
C LYS A 96 18.54 -6.48 14.19
N ILE A 97 18.05 -5.57 13.36
CA ILE A 97 17.91 -5.77 11.92
C ILE A 97 18.76 -4.72 11.22
N ASP A 98 19.34 -5.10 10.09
CA ASP A 98 19.96 -4.15 9.18
C ASP A 98 18.90 -3.20 8.60
N VAL A 99 19.02 -1.92 8.93
CA VAL A 99 18.08 -0.86 8.53
C VAL A 99 18.02 -0.71 7.02
N ASP A 100 19.14 -0.87 6.33
CA ASP A 100 19.20 -0.72 4.87
C ASP A 100 18.30 -1.74 4.16
N LEU A 101 18.17 -2.95 4.72
CA LEU A 101 17.27 -3.97 4.19
C LEU A 101 15.79 -3.56 4.31
N VAL A 102 15.44 -2.90 5.42
CA VAL A 102 14.07 -2.42 5.66
C VAL A 102 13.75 -1.21 4.80
N LEU A 103 14.71 -0.30 4.61
CA LEU A 103 14.54 0.95 3.87
C LEU A 103 14.59 0.79 2.34
N ARG A 104 15.34 -0.20 1.83
CA ARG A 104 15.55 -0.38 0.38
C ARG A 104 14.25 -0.38 -0.45
N PRO A 105 13.16 -1.08 -0.07
CA PRO A 105 11.90 -1.03 -0.81
C PRO A 105 11.28 0.38 -0.84
N LEU A 106 11.37 1.14 0.27
CA LEU A 106 10.83 2.50 0.36
C LEU A 106 11.64 3.47 -0.50
N VAL A 107 12.97 3.34 -0.51
CA VAL A 107 13.87 4.14 -1.37
C VAL A 107 13.56 3.85 -2.84
N LYS A 108 13.47 2.57 -3.22
CA LYS A 108 13.20 2.16 -4.61
C LYS A 108 11.86 2.70 -5.13
N MET A 109 10.85 2.78 -4.27
CA MET A 109 9.54 3.33 -4.61
C MET A 109 9.47 4.87 -4.52
N GLY A 110 10.58 5.54 -4.18
CA GLY A 110 10.64 6.99 -4.04
C GLY A 110 9.78 7.54 -2.90
N ILE A 111 9.46 6.71 -1.91
CA ILE A 111 8.69 7.09 -0.72
C ILE A 111 9.58 7.84 0.26
N ILE A 112 10.85 7.43 0.34
CA ILE A 112 11.86 8.07 1.19
C ILE A 112 13.13 8.39 0.39
N ALA A 113 13.91 9.31 0.93
CA ALA A 113 15.32 9.53 0.60
C ALA A 113 16.17 9.43 1.86
N THR A 114 17.46 9.15 1.70
CA THR A 114 18.42 9.16 2.80
C THR A 114 19.53 10.16 2.51
N GLY A 115 20.18 10.70 3.54
CA GLY A 115 21.29 11.61 3.35
C GLY A 115 21.99 12.00 4.64
N TRP A 116 23.29 12.24 4.52
CA TRP A 116 24.13 12.73 5.61
C TRP A 116 23.97 14.23 5.79
N VAL A 117 23.80 14.66 7.04
CA VAL A 117 23.75 16.07 7.42
C VAL A 117 24.97 16.37 8.27
N GLU A 118 25.75 17.38 7.88
CA GLU A 118 26.94 17.78 8.61
C GLU A 118 26.58 18.17 10.06
N GLY A 119 27.22 17.52 11.02
CA GLY A 119 27.01 17.75 12.46
C GLY A 119 26.06 16.76 13.12
N LEU A 120 25.39 15.89 12.35
CA LEU A 120 24.70 14.72 12.90
C LEU A 120 25.64 13.50 12.91
N SER A 121 25.44 12.63 13.89
CA SER A 121 26.22 11.41 14.07
C SER A 121 25.79 10.26 13.16
N SER A 122 24.63 10.39 12.51
CA SER A 122 24.02 9.33 11.73
C SER A 122 23.33 9.87 10.47
N GLU A 123 23.03 8.97 9.54
CA GLU A 123 22.28 9.29 8.33
C GLU A 123 20.83 9.65 8.69
N VAL A 124 20.26 10.61 7.97
CA VAL A 124 18.85 10.99 8.16
C VAL A 124 18.01 10.43 7.03
N ILE A 125 16.86 9.88 7.41
CA ILE A 125 15.82 9.39 6.51
C ILE A 125 14.75 10.46 6.38
N TYR A 126 14.34 10.75 5.15
CA TYR A 126 13.39 11.81 4.79
C TYR A 126 12.17 11.23 4.08
N LEU A 127 10.97 11.67 4.42
CA LEU A 127 9.78 11.37 3.63
C LEU A 127 9.72 12.25 2.38
N THR A 128 9.74 11.64 1.20
CA THR A 128 9.60 12.34 -0.09
C THR A 128 8.19 12.24 -0.64
N ARG A 129 7.50 11.12 -0.40
CA ARG A 129 6.10 10.89 -0.80
C ARG A 129 5.39 10.15 0.32
N ALA A 130 4.23 10.65 0.74
CA ALA A 130 3.38 9.91 1.66
C ALA A 130 2.64 8.80 0.89
N LEU A 131 2.54 7.62 1.50
CA LEU A 131 1.88 6.45 0.93
C LEU A 131 0.60 6.15 1.72
N PHE A 132 -0.51 5.93 1.03
CA PHE A 132 -1.81 5.65 1.62
C PHE A 132 -2.50 4.50 0.91
N ILE A 133 -3.33 3.75 1.63
CA ILE A 133 -4.37 2.90 1.05
C ILE A 133 -5.71 3.50 1.47
N LEU A 134 -6.50 3.98 0.51
CA LEU A 134 -7.74 4.71 0.78
C LEU A 134 -8.92 4.04 0.10
N ARG A 135 -10.10 4.22 0.72
CA ARG A 135 -11.37 3.81 0.12
C ARG A 135 -11.95 4.95 -0.68
N LYS A 136 -11.92 4.84 -2.02
CA LYS A 136 -12.43 5.86 -2.93
C LYS A 136 -13.74 5.45 -3.59
N ILE A 137 -14.47 6.45 -4.07
CA ILE A 137 -15.61 6.22 -4.94
C ILE A 137 -15.06 5.81 -6.30
N HIS A 138 -15.45 4.64 -6.80
CA HIS A 138 -15.11 4.26 -8.17
C HIS A 138 -15.98 5.02 -9.17
N HIS A 139 -15.47 6.16 -9.66
CA HIS A 139 -16.24 7.08 -10.49
C HIS A 139 -16.76 6.44 -11.78
N ASP A 140 -16.01 5.52 -12.38
CA ASP A 140 -16.43 4.84 -13.60
C ASP A 140 -17.56 3.84 -13.35
N THR A 141 -17.57 3.16 -12.19
CA THR A 141 -18.72 2.33 -11.78
C THR A 141 -19.96 3.20 -11.60
N VAL A 142 -19.85 4.31 -10.86
CA VAL A 142 -20.97 5.24 -10.66
C VAL A 142 -21.48 5.79 -12.00
N ARG A 143 -20.56 6.12 -12.92
CA ARG A 143 -20.89 6.61 -14.26
C ARG A 143 -21.58 5.54 -15.10
N ALA A 144 -21.10 4.30 -15.09
CA ALA A 144 -21.69 3.18 -15.82
C ALA A 144 -23.12 2.92 -15.34
N VAL A 145 -23.33 2.85 -14.02
CA VAL A 145 -24.64 2.65 -13.40
C VAL A 145 -25.61 3.76 -13.80
N ARG A 146 -25.19 5.03 -13.74
CA ARG A 146 -26.02 6.17 -14.16
C ARG A 146 -26.36 6.19 -15.65
N LYS A 147 -25.53 5.55 -16.49
CA LYS A 147 -25.76 5.40 -17.93
C LYS A 147 -26.67 4.21 -18.27
N GLY A 148 -27.18 3.49 -17.27
CA GLY A 148 -28.10 2.36 -17.47
C GLY A 148 -27.41 1.03 -17.71
N SER A 149 -26.19 0.82 -17.20
CA SER A 149 -25.50 -0.49 -17.30
C SER A 149 -26.15 -1.58 -16.43
N LEU A 150 -27.12 -1.22 -15.59
CA LEU A 150 -27.83 -2.10 -14.66
C LEU A 150 -29.33 -1.82 -14.73
N PRO A 151 -30.19 -2.77 -14.32
CA PRO A 151 -31.61 -2.51 -14.08
C PRO A 151 -31.80 -1.34 -13.10
N ASN A 152 -32.86 -0.54 -13.31
CA ASN A 152 -33.09 0.70 -12.56
C ASN A 152 -33.15 0.47 -11.03
N GLU A 153 -33.80 -0.60 -10.59
CA GLU A 153 -33.91 -0.93 -9.17
C GLU A 153 -32.53 -1.20 -8.55
N VAL A 154 -31.72 -2.03 -9.21
CA VAL A 154 -30.35 -2.37 -8.79
C VAL A 154 -29.48 -1.11 -8.75
N ALA A 155 -29.61 -0.26 -9.77
CA ALA A 155 -28.88 1.00 -9.88
C ALA A 155 -29.22 1.95 -8.72
N GLU A 156 -30.50 2.12 -8.38
CA GLU A 156 -30.94 2.98 -7.27
C GLU A 156 -30.44 2.46 -5.93
N GLN A 157 -30.57 1.15 -5.67
CA GLN A 157 -30.07 0.52 -4.45
C GLN A 157 -28.56 0.74 -4.29
N PHE A 158 -27.78 0.55 -5.36
CA PHE A 158 -26.34 0.78 -5.37
C PHE A 158 -26.00 2.24 -5.06
N LEU A 159 -26.61 3.19 -5.78
CA LEU A 159 -26.30 4.61 -5.63
C LEU A 159 -26.63 5.11 -4.22
N GLN A 160 -27.73 4.65 -3.62
CA GLN A 160 -28.09 4.98 -2.24
C GLN A 160 -27.09 4.38 -1.25
N ALA A 161 -26.76 3.09 -1.39
CA ALA A 161 -25.87 2.41 -0.47
C ALA A 161 -24.42 2.93 -0.55
N SER A 162 -23.91 3.18 -1.76
CA SER A 162 -22.60 3.78 -1.99
C SER A 162 -22.54 5.20 -1.40
N ARG A 163 -23.54 6.04 -1.65
CA ARG A 163 -23.61 7.40 -1.08
C ARG A 163 -23.59 7.39 0.44
N ARG A 164 -24.38 6.50 1.06
CA ARG A 164 -24.42 6.34 2.52
C ARG A 164 -23.04 5.92 3.04
N TYR A 165 -22.45 4.88 2.45
CA TYR A 165 -21.15 4.36 2.86
C TYR A 165 -20.06 5.42 2.83
N HIS A 166 -19.91 6.16 1.71
CA HIS A 166 -18.86 7.16 1.59
C HIS A 166 -19.08 8.38 2.49
N ARG A 167 -20.33 8.76 2.76
CA ARG A 167 -20.63 9.79 3.77
C ARG A 167 -20.16 9.35 5.16
N ASP A 168 -20.46 8.12 5.53
CA ASP A 168 -20.10 7.58 6.85
C ASP A 168 -18.58 7.39 6.95
N TYR A 169 -17.90 7.01 5.86
CA TYR A 169 -16.44 6.97 5.78
C TYR A 169 -15.80 8.35 5.96
N LEU A 170 -16.29 9.36 5.24
CA LEU A 170 -15.80 10.75 5.39
C LEU A 170 -16.02 11.28 6.81
N ALA A 171 -17.10 10.88 7.49
CA ALA A 171 -17.32 11.25 8.88
C ALA A 171 -16.27 10.64 9.82
N ARG A 172 -15.84 9.38 9.59
CA ARG A 172 -14.76 8.74 10.35
C ARG A 172 -13.41 9.44 10.12
N LEU A 173 -13.08 9.72 8.86
CA LEU A 173 -11.85 10.45 8.51
C LEU A 173 -11.80 11.85 9.14
N ARG A 174 -12.94 12.55 9.25
CA ARG A 174 -12.99 13.87 9.92
C ARG A 174 -12.85 13.78 11.43
N LYS A 175 -13.27 12.67 12.03
CA LYS A 175 -13.17 12.46 13.48
C LYS A 175 -11.74 12.14 13.88
N ASP A 176 -11.12 11.20 13.18
CA ASP A 176 -9.72 10.83 13.39
C ASP A 176 -9.11 10.35 12.08
N LEU A 177 -8.45 11.27 11.37
CA LEU A 177 -7.86 10.99 10.07
C LEU A 177 -6.73 9.96 10.17
N PHE A 178 -5.85 10.12 11.15
CA PHE A 178 -4.64 9.32 11.27
C PHE A 178 -5.00 7.89 11.65
N ASP A 179 -5.76 7.70 12.73
CA ASP A 179 -6.15 6.36 13.19
C ASP A 179 -6.97 5.60 12.14
N THR A 180 -7.93 6.28 11.49
CA THR A 180 -8.77 5.66 10.46
C THR A 180 -7.94 5.17 9.28
N ILE A 181 -7.03 5.99 8.76
CA ILE A 181 -6.19 5.64 7.61
C ILE A 181 -5.31 4.44 7.92
N TRP A 182 -4.68 4.41 9.10
CA TRP A 182 -3.71 3.36 9.43
C TRP A 182 -4.35 2.04 9.80
N THR A 183 -5.45 2.07 10.56
CA THR A 183 -6.21 0.86 10.88
C THR A 183 -6.79 0.23 9.60
N GLU A 184 -7.28 1.05 8.67
CA GLU A 184 -7.77 0.53 7.39
C GLU A 184 -6.65 0.07 6.46
N ALA A 185 -5.49 0.74 6.44
CA ALA A 185 -4.39 0.37 5.56
C ALA A 185 -3.94 -1.08 5.77
N GLU A 186 -3.88 -1.54 7.03
CA GLU A 186 -3.56 -2.93 7.34
C GLU A 186 -4.59 -3.90 6.76
N GLU A 187 -5.88 -3.69 7.05
CA GLU A 187 -6.98 -4.53 6.55
C GLU A 187 -6.98 -4.56 5.02
N LEU A 188 -6.95 -3.39 4.39
CA LEU A 188 -7.04 -3.22 2.95
C LEU A 188 -5.85 -3.83 2.20
N ALA A 189 -4.64 -3.70 2.76
CA ALA A 189 -3.46 -4.32 2.17
C ALA A 189 -3.60 -5.85 2.09
N THR A 190 -4.26 -6.50 3.06
CA THR A 190 -4.47 -7.96 3.00
C THR A 190 -5.31 -8.38 1.78
N HIS A 191 -6.29 -7.56 1.39
CA HIS A 191 -7.13 -7.83 0.23
C HIS A 191 -6.43 -7.50 -1.09
N ILE A 192 -5.61 -6.45 -1.13
CA ILE A 192 -4.81 -6.13 -2.32
C ILE A 192 -3.75 -7.21 -2.57
N LEU A 193 -3.13 -7.75 -1.53
CA LEU A 193 -2.07 -8.76 -1.63
C LEU A 193 -2.59 -10.19 -1.84
N ASP A 194 -3.87 -10.44 -1.61
CA ASP A 194 -4.54 -11.69 -2.00
C ASP A 194 -4.86 -11.61 -3.50
N PHE A 195 -4.05 -12.27 -4.34
CA PHE A 195 -4.20 -12.29 -5.80
C PHE A 195 -5.61 -12.60 -6.26
N GLU A 196 -6.23 -13.60 -5.66
CA GLU A 196 -7.59 -14.02 -6.00
C GLU A 196 -8.60 -12.90 -5.68
N ALA A 197 -8.47 -12.25 -4.52
CA ALA A 197 -9.32 -11.11 -4.17
C ALA A 197 -9.03 -9.88 -5.05
N TYR A 198 -7.78 -9.66 -5.38
CA TYR A 198 -7.34 -8.53 -6.21
C TYR A 198 -7.79 -8.68 -7.66
N ASP A 199 -7.79 -9.88 -8.23
CA ASP A 199 -8.32 -10.16 -9.57
C ASP A 199 -9.82 -9.79 -9.65
N ILE A 200 -10.59 -10.15 -8.62
CA ILE A 200 -12.00 -9.73 -8.51
C ILE A 200 -12.11 -8.19 -8.46
N ILE A 201 -11.27 -7.53 -7.66
CA ILE A 201 -11.25 -6.06 -7.58
C ILE A 201 -10.94 -5.46 -8.96
N GLN A 202 -9.93 -5.95 -9.67
CA GLN A 202 -9.56 -5.47 -11.01
C GLN A 202 -10.70 -5.64 -12.01
N VAL A 203 -11.36 -6.81 -12.04
CA VAL A 203 -12.50 -7.03 -12.93
C VAL A 203 -13.63 -6.05 -12.59
N LEU A 204 -13.95 -5.84 -11.32
CA LEU A 204 -15.02 -4.93 -10.90
C LEU A 204 -14.65 -3.43 -11.05
N ARG A 205 -13.37 -3.08 -11.18
CA ARG A 205 -12.93 -1.75 -11.64
C ARG A 205 -13.31 -1.50 -13.10
N THR A 206 -13.54 -2.52 -13.92
CA THR A 206 -14.06 -2.33 -15.29
C THR A 206 -15.55 -1.98 -15.33
N GLY A 207 -16.27 -2.22 -14.23
CA GLY A 207 -17.68 -1.91 -14.07
C GLY A 207 -18.47 -3.01 -13.36
N PRO A 208 -19.79 -2.82 -13.16
CA PRO A 208 -20.67 -3.84 -12.60
C PRO A 208 -20.71 -5.11 -13.45
N LYS A 209 -20.81 -6.28 -12.81
CA LYS A 209 -20.87 -7.59 -13.47
C LYS A 209 -21.92 -8.47 -12.83
N GLU A 210 -22.54 -9.36 -13.60
CA GLU A 210 -23.30 -10.47 -13.05
C GLU A 210 -22.34 -11.53 -12.46
N VAL A 211 -22.77 -12.28 -11.45
CA VAL A 211 -21.95 -13.33 -10.79
C VAL A 211 -21.37 -14.32 -11.80
N GLU A 212 -22.17 -14.80 -12.75
CA GLU A 212 -21.73 -15.76 -13.76
C GLU A 212 -20.66 -15.16 -14.70
N GLN A 213 -20.83 -13.90 -15.10
CA GLN A 213 -19.82 -13.22 -15.92
C GLN A 213 -18.53 -12.98 -15.13
N LEU A 214 -18.61 -12.64 -13.85
CA LEU A 214 -17.45 -12.44 -13.01
C LEU A 214 -16.63 -13.72 -12.85
N LYS A 215 -17.29 -14.88 -12.73
CA LYS A 215 -16.64 -16.20 -12.66
C LYS A 215 -15.76 -16.46 -13.89
N ILE A 216 -16.26 -16.10 -15.08
CA ILE A 216 -15.55 -16.23 -16.34
C ILE A 216 -14.40 -15.22 -16.42
N ASP A 217 -14.68 -13.94 -16.16
CA ASP A 217 -13.71 -12.83 -16.29
C ASP A 217 -12.54 -12.98 -15.30
N ALA A 218 -12.81 -13.45 -14.07
CA ALA A 218 -11.79 -13.69 -13.05
C ALA A 218 -11.10 -15.07 -13.20
N ASN A 219 -11.57 -15.93 -14.12
CA ASN A 219 -11.07 -17.28 -14.32
C ASN A 219 -11.01 -18.10 -13.01
N MET A 220 -12.11 -18.08 -12.25
CA MET A 220 -12.19 -18.73 -10.93
C MET A 220 -13.24 -19.84 -10.88
N ASP A 221 -12.97 -20.86 -10.06
CA ASP A 221 -14.01 -21.80 -9.64
C ASP A 221 -15.00 -21.16 -8.66
N GLU A 222 -16.18 -21.76 -8.55
CA GLU A 222 -17.31 -21.20 -7.81
C GLU A 222 -17.08 -21.12 -6.31
N ASP A 223 -16.43 -22.14 -5.73
CA ASP A 223 -16.14 -22.20 -4.31
C ASP A 223 -15.15 -21.12 -3.90
N LYS A 224 -14.08 -20.92 -4.70
CA LYS A 224 -13.12 -19.83 -4.48
C LYS A 224 -13.77 -18.48 -4.65
N LEU A 225 -14.52 -18.26 -5.73
CA LEU A 225 -15.20 -17.00 -5.98
C LEU A 225 -16.11 -16.64 -4.80
N ARG A 226 -16.95 -17.58 -4.35
CA ARG A 226 -17.85 -17.39 -3.20
C ARG A 226 -17.10 -17.04 -1.92
N LYS A 227 -16.00 -17.75 -1.65
CA LYS A 227 -15.17 -17.50 -0.47
C LYS A 227 -14.56 -16.09 -0.50
N GLN A 228 -14.01 -15.67 -1.65
CA GLN A 228 -13.39 -14.35 -1.79
C GLN A 228 -14.43 -13.23 -1.77
N LEU A 229 -15.57 -13.39 -2.46
CA LEU A 229 -16.68 -12.43 -2.38
C LEU A 229 -17.17 -12.24 -0.95
N THR A 230 -17.30 -13.31 -0.17
CA THR A 230 -17.70 -13.21 1.24
C THR A 230 -16.71 -12.37 2.06
N LYS A 231 -15.40 -12.49 1.80
CA LYS A 231 -14.39 -11.64 2.46
C LYS A 231 -14.52 -10.18 2.02
N LEU A 232 -14.61 -9.93 0.72
CA LEU A 232 -14.67 -8.59 0.14
C LEU A 232 -15.96 -7.84 0.51
N GLU A 233 -17.08 -8.55 0.63
CA GLU A 233 -18.36 -8.01 1.11
C GLU A 233 -18.26 -7.60 2.60
N LYS A 234 -17.66 -8.46 3.44
CA LYS A 234 -17.40 -8.16 4.87
C LYS A 234 -16.49 -6.94 5.04
N ALA A 235 -15.46 -6.84 4.20
CA ALA A 235 -14.56 -5.71 4.15
C ALA A 235 -15.17 -4.45 3.51
N ASN A 236 -16.46 -4.47 3.13
CA ASN A 236 -17.16 -3.38 2.44
C ASN A 236 -16.52 -2.93 1.11
N ILE A 237 -15.74 -3.78 0.45
CA ILE A 237 -15.12 -3.49 -0.84
C ILE A 237 -16.11 -3.79 -1.97
N VAL A 238 -16.79 -4.94 -1.90
CA VAL A 238 -17.77 -5.39 -2.89
C VAL A 238 -19.19 -5.32 -2.34
N MET A 239 -20.16 -5.06 -3.21
CA MET A 239 -21.58 -5.12 -2.94
C MET A 239 -22.28 -6.05 -3.92
N ARG A 240 -23.20 -6.84 -3.40
CA ARG A 240 -24.12 -7.68 -4.15
C ARG A 240 -25.53 -7.15 -4.04
N ILE A 241 -26.21 -7.02 -5.18
CA ILE A 241 -27.62 -6.65 -5.26
C ILE A 241 -28.30 -7.62 -6.22
N ASN A 242 -29.46 -8.12 -5.82
CA ASN A 242 -30.28 -8.98 -6.67
C ASN A 242 -31.32 -8.12 -7.38
N ASP A 243 -31.65 -8.44 -8.63
CA ASP A 243 -32.84 -7.90 -9.27
C ASP A 243 -34.11 -8.71 -8.93
N GLU A 244 -35.27 -8.23 -9.39
CA GLU A 244 -36.56 -8.91 -9.22
C GLU A 244 -36.59 -10.32 -9.84
N GLU A 245 -35.75 -10.58 -10.85
CA GLU A 245 -35.63 -11.88 -11.53
C GLU A 245 -34.67 -12.84 -10.80
N GLY A 246 -34.05 -12.39 -9.70
CA GLY A 246 -33.11 -13.17 -8.90
C GLY A 246 -31.68 -13.21 -9.44
N ARG A 247 -31.36 -12.46 -10.51
CA ARG A 247 -29.98 -12.32 -11.01
C ARG A 247 -29.17 -11.49 -10.03
N GLN A 248 -27.92 -11.91 -9.81
CA GLN A 248 -27.04 -11.31 -8.82
C GLN A 248 -26.01 -10.42 -9.51
N TYR A 249 -26.06 -9.12 -9.22
CA TYR A 249 -25.09 -8.15 -9.72
C TYR A 249 -24.08 -7.79 -8.63
N LEU A 250 -22.82 -7.76 -9.02
CA LEU A 250 -21.66 -7.42 -8.21
C LEU A 250 -21.01 -6.14 -8.73
N MET A 251 -20.56 -5.32 -7.80
CA MET A 251 -19.90 -4.04 -8.09
C MET A 251 -19.05 -3.61 -6.91
N LEU A 252 -18.06 -2.75 -7.17
CA LEU A 252 -17.29 -2.11 -6.11
C LEU A 252 -18.21 -1.19 -5.31
N LYS A 253 -18.38 -1.50 -4.03
CA LYS A 253 -19.00 -0.60 -3.04
C LYS A 253 -18.10 0.58 -2.78
N CYS A 254 -16.80 0.31 -2.64
CA CYS A 254 -15.71 1.26 -2.67
C CYS A 254 -14.52 0.64 -3.41
N ASP A 255 -13.74 1.47 -4.09
CA ASP A 255 -12.45 1.06 -4.61
C ASP A 255 -11.38 1.23 -3.54
N THR A 256 -10.53 0.23 -3.39
CA THR A 256 -9.38 0.27 -2.51
C THR A 256 -8.18 0.66 -3.36
N GLU A 257 -7.67 1.88 -3.23
CA GLU A 257 -6.61 2.38 -4.08
C GLU A 257 -5.37 2.72 -3.26
N VAL A 258 -4.20 2.25 -3.73
CA VAL A 258 -2.91 2.69 -3.19
C VAL A 258 -2.53 4.00 -3.88
N THR A 259 -2.30 5.05 -3.09
CA THR A 259 -2.00 6.39 -3.62
C THR A 259 -0.79 6.99 -2.93
N THR A 260 -0.03 7.77 -3.69
CA THR A 260 1.10 8.54 -3.16
C THR A 260 0.86 10.03 -3.32
N VAL A 261 1.11 10.78 -2.25
CA VAL A 261 0.84 12.23 -2.19
C VAL A 261 2.13 12.95 -1.79
N TYR A 262 2.39 14.10 -2.41
CA TYR A 262 3.47 14.98 -1.97
C TYR A 262 3.13 15.56 -0.59
N PRO A 263 3.99 15.41 0.43
CA PRO A 263 3.61 15.70 1.80
C PRO A 263 3.77 17.20 2.13
N GLU A 264 2.97 18.04 1.49
CA GLU A 264 3.04 19.50 1.63
C GLU A 264 2.86 19.98 3.09
N TRP A 265 2.04 19.27 3.88
CA TRP A 265 1.83 19.58 5.30
C TRP A 265 3.12 19.50 6.12
N LEU A 266 4.12 18.73 5.67
CA LEU A 266 5.38 18.58 6.38
C LEU A 266 6.28 19.81 6.27
N ILE A 267 6.01 20.74 5.34
CA ILE A 267 6.72 22.01 5.26
C ILE A 267 6.50 22.81 6.53
N GLN A 268 5.22 23.06 6.89
CA GLN A 268 4.88 23.77 8.12
C GLN A 268 5.31 22.97 9.34
N ARG A 269 5.07 21.65 9.35
CA ARG A 269 5.47 20.79 10.47
C ARG A 269 6.97 20.87 10.76
N THR A 270 7.81 20.94 9.72
CA THR A 270 9.28 21.04 9.89
C THR A 270 9.67 22.39 10.49
N VAL A 271 8.99 23.47 10.13
CA VAL A 271 9.18 24.79 10.75
C VAL A 271 8.76 24.74 12.22
N ASP A 272 7.62 24.12 12.54
CA ASP A 272 7.14 23.97 13.92
C ASP A 272 8.14 23.18 14.76
N LEU A 273 8.59 22.01 14.28
CA LEU A 273 9.60 21.17 14.96
C LEU A 273 10.93 21.90 15.19
N TYR A 274 11.34 22.77 14.27
CA TYR A 274 12.53 23.60 14.46
C TYR A 274 12.32 24.66 15.54
N ASN A 275 11.17 25.36 15.52
CA ASN A 275 10.86 26.38 16.51
C ASN A 275 10.69 25.80 17.92
N ASP A 276 10.19 24.57 18.02
CA ASP A 276 10.03 23.82 19.26
C ASP A 276 11.35 23.17 19.75
N GLU A 277 12.47 23.44 19.06
CA GLU A 277 13.81 22.89 19.35
C GLU A 277 13.90 21.34 19.27
N GLU A 278 12.90 20.68 18.68
CA GLU A 278 12.88 19.23 18.44
C GLU A 278 13.76 18.82 17.24
N LEU A 279 14.07 19.76 16.34
CA LEU A 279 14.82 19.49 15.12
C LEU A 279 15.92 20.53 14.88
N VAL A 280 17.14 20.05 14.61
CA VAL A 280 18.32 20.93 14.43
C VAL A 280 18.23 21.70 13.11
N SER A 281 18.59 22.99 13.12
CA SER A 281 18.51 23.89 11.95
C SER A 281 19.03 23.28 10.64
N ARG A 282 20.19 22.61 10.65
CA ARG A 282 20.77 22.00 9.45
C ARG A 282 19.91 20.87 8.89
N GLN A 283 19.33 20.05 9.75
CA GLN A 283 18.40 18.97 9.37
C GLN A 283 17.11 19.55 8.80
N ALA A 284 16.60 20.65 9.38
CA ALA A 284 15.38 21.32 8.92
C ALA A 284 15.57 21.85 7.49
N ILE A 285 16.67 22.59 7.27
CA ILE A 285 17.02 23.15 5.97
C ILE A 285 17.19 22.03 4.94
N HIS A 286 17.95 20.99 5.28
CA HIS A 286 18.18 19.89 4.36
C HIS A 286 16.87 19.18 4.00
N TYR A 287 15.95 18.98 4.95
CA TYR A 287 14.67 18.37 4.64
C TYR A 287 13.79 19.25 3.74
N LEU A 288 13.75 20.56 3.99
CA LEU A 288 13.05 21.50 3.10
C LEU A 288 13.64 21.50 1.68
N GLU A 289 14.96 21.33 1.53
CA GLU A 289 15.59 21.13 0.22
C GLU A 289 15.17 19.81 -0.44
N VAL A 290 15.11 18.71 0.32
CA VAL A 290 14.63 17.42 -0.17
C VAL A 290 13.18 17.54 -0.66
N LEU A 291 12.30 18.17 0.13
CA LEU A 291 10.91 18.44 -0.25
C LEU A 291 10.83 19.31 -1.52
N LYS A 292 11.65 20.37 -1.60
CA LYS A 292 11.72 21.21 -2.80
C LYS A 292 12.11 20.40 -4.04
N ARG A 293 13.10 19.51 -3.94
CA ARG A 293 13.56 18.66 -5.06
C ARG A 293 12.53 17.60 -5.45
N SER A 294 11.83 17.02 -4.48
CA SER A 294 10.80 16.00 -4.73
C SER A 294 9.45 16.57 -5.16
N HIS A 295 9.29 17.90 -5.16
CA HIS A 295 8.06 18.56 -5.55
C HIS A 295 7.64 18.18 -6.99
N PRO A 296 6.36 17.83 -7.24
CA PRO A 296 5.91 17.37 -8.56
C PRO A 296 6.25 18.30 -9.74
N SER A 297 6.27 19.61 -9.50
CA SER A 297 6.64 20.58 -10.56
C SER A 297 8.11 20.53 -10.97
N GLN A 298 9.01 20.16 -10.06
CA GLN A 298 10.45 20.04 -10.32
C GLN A 298 10.77 18.72 -11.01
N VAL A 299 10.13 17.63 -10.57
CA VAL A 299 10.27 16.31 -11.19
C VAL A 299 9.83 16.33 -12.66
N ALA A 300 8.72 17.01 -12.97
CA ALA A 300 8.22 17.14 -14.34
C ALA A 300 9.14 18.00 -15.24
N ALA A 301 9.91 18.93 -14.67
CA ALA A 301 10.90 19.72 -15.41
C ALA A 301 12.17 18.92 -15.70
N LEU A 302 12.69 18.20 -14.70
CA LEU A 302 13.88 17.34 -14.84
C LEU A 302 13.64 16.19 -15.83
N ALA A 303 12.43 15.61 -15.85
CA ALA A 303 12.07 14.58 -16.81
C ALA A 303 12.09 15.09 -18.27
N LYS A 304 11.73 16.36 -18.50
CA LYS A 304 11.74 17.00 -19.83
C LYS A 304 13.13 17.43 -20.30
N GLU A 305 14.05 17.65 -19.37
CA GLU A 305 15.46 17.96 -19.70
C GLU A 305 16.28 16.69 -19.97
N SER A 306 15.73 15.51 -19.65
CA SER A 306 16.37 14.21 -19.82
C SER A 306 15.94 13.47 -21.10
N GLU A 307 15.03 14.04 -21.89
CA GLU A 307 14.56 13.59 -23.21
C GLU A 307 15.18 14.43 -24.33
#